data_AF-A0AAW2VIX8-F1
#
_entry.id   AF-A0AAW2VIX8-F1
#
_cell.length_a   1.000
_cell.length_b   1.000
_cell.length_c   1.000
_cell.angle_alpha   90.00
_cell.angle_beta   90.00
_cell.angle_gamma   90.00
#
_symmetry.space_group_name_H-M   'P 1'
#
loop_
_entity.id
_entity.type
_entity.pdbx_description
1 polymer ?
#
loop_
_entity_poly.entity_id
_entity_poly.type
_entity_poly.pdbx_seq_one_letter_code
_entity_poly.pdbx_strand_id
1 'polypeptide(L)'
;MEDKVYNPIKWSYDVLPNQCIKSCFLFCCLFPEDFLIEVDRLVMYWLAEGLLEEHHDIEEVISRGMTIIEILKDCSLLLEQDNQSSVKIHDVIRDSPNPLLGQELASMK
;
A
#
# COMPACT_ATOMS: atom_id res chain seq x y z
N MET A 1 -25.64 21.54 -3.14
CA MET A 1 -25.15 20.79 -1.97
C MET A 1 -24.37 19.63 -2.57
N GLU A 2 -23.07 19.79 -2.71
CA GLU A 2 -22.22 18.68 -3.17
C GLU A 2 -22.12 17.75 -1.97
N ASP A 3 -22.88 16.65 -2.00
CA ASP A 3 -22.65 15.54 -1.11
C ASP A 3 -21.19 15.13 -1.32
N LYS A 4 -20.33 15.54 -0.39
CA LYS A 4 -18.95 15.07 -0.32
C LYS A 4 -19.05 13.57 -0.08
N VAL A 5 -19.11 12.82 -1.16
CA VAL A 5 -19.05 11.37 -1.16
C VAL A 5 -17.82 11.03 -0.33
N TYR A 6 -18.08 10.51 0.86
CA TYR A 6 -17.06 10.20 1.84
C TYR A 6 -16.24 9.05 1.26
N ASN A 7 -15.05 9.35 0.73
CA ASN A 7 -14.20 8.34 0.11
C ASN A 7 -13.51 7.54 1.23
N PRO A 8 -13.97 6.31 1.55
CA PRO A 8 -13.47 5.56 2.70
C PRO A 8 -11.98 5.26 2.57
N ILE A 9 -11.50 5.10 1.33
CA ILE A 9 -10.10 4.85 1.00
C ILE A 9 -9.23 6.03 1.39
N LYS A 10 -9.69 7.27 1.13
CA LYS A 10 -8.95 8.46 1.54
C LYS A 10 -8.82 8.51 3.05
N TRP A 11 -9.88 8.19 3.77
CA TRP A 11 -9.84 8.17 5.24
C TRP A 11 -8.86 7.10 5.75
N SER A 12 -8.95 5.87 5.24
CA SER A 12 -8.00 4.79 5.56
C SER A 12 -6.55 5.16 5.26
N TYR A 13 -6.30 5.88 4.16
CA TYR A 13 -4.97 6.39 3.82
C TYR A 13 -4.50 7.54 4.73
N ASP A 14 -5.39 8.49 5.04
CA ASP A 14 -5.09 9.66 5.87
C ASP A 14 -4.71 9.25 7.31
N VAL A 15 -5.30 8.17 7.83
CA VAL A 15 -5.01 7.64 9.18
C VAL A 15 -3.76 6.76 9.26
N LEU A 16 -3.06 6.50 8.15
CA LEU A 16 -1.81 5.73 8.18
C LEU A 16 -0.75 6.45 9.03
N PRO A 17 -0.03 5.72 9.90
CA PRO A 17 0.70 6.34 11.00
C PRO A 17 1.98 7.06 10.59
N ASN A 18 2.55 6.77 9.41
CA ASN A 18 3.75 7.46 8.92
C ASN A 18 3.84 7.49 7.39
N GLN A 19 4.76 8.32 6.88
CA GLN A 19 4.97 8.52 5.45
C GLN A 19 5.54 7.30 4.73
N CYS A 20 6.32 6.47 5.44
CA CYS A 20 6.86 5.22 4.89
C CYS A 20 5.73 4.26 4.51
N ILE A 21 4.75 4.04 5.39
CA ILE A 21 3.59 3.17 5.13
C ILE A 21 2.72 3.74 4.00
N LYS A 22 2.52 5.06 3.98
CA LYS A 22 1.82 5.75 2.88
C LYS A 22 2.49 5.49 1.53
N SER A 23 3.82 5.64 1.48
CA SER A 23 4.60 5.42 0.26
C SER A 23 4.60 3.94 -0.16
N CYS A 24 4.67 3.01 0.80
CA CYS A 24 4.53 1.57 0.55
C CYS A 24 3.17 1.23 -0.09
N PHE A 25 2.08 1.82 0.42
CA PHE A 25 0.75 1.66 -0.18
C PHE A 25 0.67 2.26 -1.59
N LEU A 26 1.17 3.48 -1.80
CA LEU A 26 1.20 4.10 -3.12
C LEU A 26 2.00 3.25 -4.12
N PHE A 27 3.07 2.60 -3.67
CA PHE A 27 3.82 1.66 -4.52
C PHE A 27 2.97 0.48 -4.96
N CYS A 28 2.17 -0.09 -4.05
CA CYS A 28 1.24 -1.15 -4.41
C CYS A 28 0.26 -0.70 -5.51
N CYS A 29 -0.15 0.57 -5.55
CA CYS A 29 -1.07 1.11 -6.56
C CYS A 29 -0.49 1.11 -7.98
N LEU A 30 0.82 0.89 -8.13
CA LEU A 30 1.48 0.77 -9.44
C LEU A 30 1.22 -0.58 -10.13
N PHE A 31 0.84 -1.60 -9.37
CA PHE A 31 0.54 -2.91 -9.93
C PHE A 31 -0.79 -2.89 -10.72
N PRO A 32 -1.00 -3.79 -11.69
CA PRO A 32 -2.26 -3.89 -12.42
C PRO A 32 -3.46 -4.25 -11.54
N GLU A 33 -4.67 -4.03 -12.08
CA GLU A 33 -5.93 -4.50 -11.48
C GLU A 33 -5.90 -6.01 -11.23
N ASP A 34 -6.48 -6.44 -10.09
CA ASP A 34 -6.48 -7.84 -9.63
C ASP A 34 -5.10 -8.53 -9.52
N PHE A 35 -4.00 -7.77 -9.63
CA PHE A 35 -2.67 -8.35 -9.55
C PHE A 35 -2.39 -8.86 -8.13
N LEU A 36 -2.09 -10.15 -8.04
CA LEU A 36 -1.71 -10.83 -6.81
C LEU A 36 -0.21 -10.66 -6.58
N ILE A 37 0.14 -10.03 -5.46
CA ILE A 37 1.54 -9.81 -5.08
C ILE A 37 1.86 -10.73 -3.91
N GLU A 38 2.88 -11.59 -4.07
CA GLU A 38 3.43 -12.37 -2.96
C GLU A 38 3.98 -11.40 -1.90
N VAL A 39 3.59 -11.63 -0.64
CA VAL A 39 3.93 -10.77 0.50
C VAL A 39 5.46 -10.58 0.62
N ASP A 40 6.22 -11.67 0.55
CA ASP A 40 7.68 -11.65 0.63
C ASP A 40 8.32 -10.83 -0.51
N ARG A 41 7.75 -10.94 -1.73
CA ARG A 41 8.23 -10.16 -2.88
C ARG A 41 7.92 -8.69 -2.74
N LEU A 42 6.74 -8.36 -2.21
CA LEU A 42 6.35 -6.97 -2.00
C LEU A 42 7.33 -6.27 -1.05
N VAL A 43 7.72 -6.93 0.03
CA VAL A 43 8.72 -6.42 0.98
C VAL A 43 10.08 -6.21 0.30
N MET A 44 10.52 -7.17 -0.55
CA MET A 44 11.75 -7.03 -1.32
C MET A 44 11.70 -5.87 -2.32
N TYR A 45 10.56 -5.63 -2.97
CA TYR A 45 10.40 -4.47 -3.86
C TYR A 45 10.48 -3.16 -3.08
N TRP A 46 9.84 -3.05 -1.93
CA TRP A 46 9.95 -1.86 -1.10
C TRP A 46 11.37 -1.60 -0.60
N LEU A 47 12.13 -2.65 -0.28
CA LEU A 47 13.55 -2.53 0.03
C LEU A 47 14.35 -2.02 -1.19
N ALA A 48 14.13 -2.60 -2.36
CA ALA A 48 14.85 -2.23 -3.58
C ALA A 48 14.59 -0.77 -4.01
N GLU A 49 13.38 -0.28 -3.77
CA GLU A 49 12.97 1.11 -4.02
C GLU A 49 13.38 2.08 -2.89
N GLY A 50 14.01 1.60 -1.82
CA GLY A 50 14.44 2.42 -0.69
C GLY A 50 13.28 2.97 0.16
N LEU A 51 12.10 2.34 0.10
CA LEU A 51 10.94 2.71 0.92
C LEU A 51 11.07 2.19 2.36
N LEU A 52 11.79 1.10 2.53
CA LEU A 52 12.22 0.59 3.84
C LEU A 52 13.58 1.20 4.15
N GLU A 53 13.76 1.65 5.39
CA GLU A 53 15.08 2.11 5.85
C GLU A 53 16.10 0.98 5.71
N GLU A 54 17.29 1.31 5.20
CA GLU A 54 18.38 0.35 5.12
C GLU A 54 18.78 -0.07 6.53
N HIS A 55 18.64 -1.35 6.83
CA HIS A 55 19.13 -1.96 8.06
C HIS A 55 20.18 -3.00 7.69
N HIS A 56 21.18 -3.17 8.57
CA HIS A 56 22.23 -4.16 8.35
C HIS A 56 21.72 -5.61 8.48
N ASP A 57 20.52 -5.79 9.05
CA ASP A 57 19.87 -7.08 9.25
C ASP A 57 18.66 -7.25 8.31
N ILE A 58 18.72 -8.28 7.47
CA ILE A 58 17.65 -8.61 6.53
C ILE A 58 16.40 -9.13 7.24
N GLU A 59 16.53 -9.79 8.39
CA GLU A 59 15.39 -10.27 9.17
C GLU A 59 14.58 -9.08 9.72
N GLU A 60 15.25 -8.01 10.13
CA GLU A 60 14.62 -6.79 10.60
C GLU A 60 13.84 -6.07 9.49
N VAL A 61 14.43 -5.98 8.29
CA VAL A 61 13.76 -5.42 7.10
C VAL A 61 12.51 -6.23 6.76
N ILE A 62 12.60 -7.56 6.77
CA ILE A 62 11.47 -8.45 6.49
C ILE A 62 10.38 -8.25 7.53
N SER A 63 10.73 -8.29 8.83
CA SER A 63 9.79 -8.08 9.94
C SER A 63 9.06 -6.74 9.86
N ARG A 64 9.78 -5.67 9.50
CA ARG A 64 9.21 -4.33 9.29
C ARG A 64 8.26 -4.31 8.10
N GLY A 65 8.66 -4.89 6.97
CA GLY A 65 7.80 -5.01 5.79
C GLY A 65 6.51 -5.77 6.07
N MET A 66 6.59 -6.90 6.80
CA MET A 66 5.42 -7.66 7.24
C MET A 66 4.50 -6.82 8.12
N THR A 67 5.05 -6.05 9.06
CA THR A 67 4.28 -5.14 9.91
C THR A 67 3.52 -4.09 9.09
N ILE A 68 4.15 -3.52 8.07
CA ILE A 68 3.50 -2.55 7.17
C ILE A 68 2.33 -3.21 6.43
N ILE A 69 2.51 -4.44 5.93
CA ILE A 69 1.46 -5.18 5.22
C ILE A 69 0.24 -5.41 6.13
N GLU A 70 0.45 -5.82 7.38
CA GLU A 70 -0.63 -6.00 8.34
C GLU A 70 -1.39 -4.68 8.62
N ILE A 71 -0.68 -3.57 8.80
CA ILE A 71 -1.33 -2.24 8.96
C ILE A 71 -2.19 -1.88 7.75
N LEU A 72 -1.72 -2.17 6.55
CA LEU A 72 -2.47 -1.89 5.32
C LEU A 72 -3.70 -2.80 5.16
N LYS A 73 -3.62 -4.05 5.61
CA LYS A 73 -4.79 -4.96 5.70
C LYS A 73 -5.80 -4.46 6.72
N ASP A 74 -5.35 -4.07 7.91
CA ASP A 74 -6.21 -3.53 8.98
C ASP A 74 -6.95 -2.25 8.54
N CYS A 75 -6.32 -1.42 7.72
CA CYS A 75 -6.93 -0.22 7.15
C CYS A 75 -7.86 -0.52 5.95
N SER A 76 -8.07 -1.79 5.58
CA SER A 76 -8.81 -2.22 4.38
C SER A 76 -8.26 -1.61 3.09
N LEU A 77 -6.94 -1.40 3.02
CA LEU A 77 -6.24 -0.90 1.83
C LEU A 77 -5.66 -2.04 0.99
N LEU A 78 -5.31 -3.16 1.64
CA LEU A 78 -4.92 -4.42 1.00
C LEU A 78 -5.89 -5.52 1.38
N LEU A 79 -6.23 -6.35 0.38
CA LEU A 79 -6.99 -7.58 0.55
C LEU A 79 -6.05 -8.77 0.62
N GLU A 80 -6.26 -9.60 1.63
CA GLU A 80 -5.66 -10.93 1.72
C GLU A 80 -6.43 -11.93 0.85
N GLN A 81 -5.69 -12.87 0.26
CA GLN A 81 -6.24 -14.03 -0.45
C GLN A 81 -6.13 -15.30 0.40
N ASP A 82 -6.92 -16.32 0.06
CA ASP A 82 -7.15 -17.55 0.85
C ASP A 82 -5.89 -18.27 1.38
N ASN A 83 -4.74 -18.07 0.74
CA ASN A 83 -3.47 -18.69 1.14
C ASN A 83 -2.61 -17.83 2.08
N GLN A 84 -3.08 -16.64 2.49
CA GLN A 84 -2.41 -15.63 3.33
C GLN A 84 -1.03 -15.13 2.84
N SER A 85 -0.49 -15.71 1.78
CA SER A 85 0.83 -15.44 1.21
C SER A 85 0.82 -14.38 0.12
N SER A 86 -0.35 -13.87 -0.25
CA SER A 86 -0.51 -12.87 -1.31
C SER A 86 -1.56 -11.83 -0.97
N VAL A 87 -1.32 -10.62 -1.45
CA VAL A 87 -2.19 -9.45 -1.26
C VAL A 87 -2.57 -8.84 -2.61
N LYS A 88 -3.73 -8.18 -2.66
CA LYS A 88 -4.15 -7.33 -3.77
C LYS A 88 -4.73 -6.01 -3.30
N ILE A 89 -4.69 -5.01 -4.16
CA ILE A 89 -5.40 -3.75 -3.95
C ILE A 89 -6.88 -3.91 -4.32
N HIS A 90 -7.78 -3.35 -3.51
CA HIS A 90 -9.20 -3.25 -3.84
C HIS A 90 -9.42 -2.49 -5.15
N ASP A 91 -10.25 -3.01 -6.05
CA ASP A 91 -10.56 -2.37 -7.34
C ASP A 91 -11.18 -0.98 -7.16
N VAL A 92 -11.88 -0.76 -6.04
CA VAL A 92 -12.45 0.52 -5.61
C VAL A 92 -11.39 1.63 -5.42
N ILE A 93 -10.13 1.26 -5.15
CA ILE A 93 -9.00 2.18 -4.99
C ILE A 93 -8.55 2.74 -6.34
N ARG A 94 -8.67 1.95 -7.42
CA ARG A 94 -8.26 2.35 -8.78
C ARG A 94 -9.35 3.10 -9.54
N ASP A 95 -10.62 2.77 -9.28
CA ASP A 95 -11.77 3.43 -9.91
C ASP A 95 -12.14 4.78 -9.26
N SER A 96 -11.44 5.19 -8.21
CA SER A 96 -11.67 6.49 -7.58
C SER A 96 -11.00 7.59 -8.42
N PRO A 97 -11.75 8.56 -9.00
CA PRO A 97 -11.18 9.77 -9.59
C PRO A 97 -10.74 10.71 -8.47
N ASN A 98 -9.78 10.27 -7.65
CA ASN A 98 -9.22 11.09 -6.59
C ASN A 98 -7.94 11.77 -7.11
N PRO A 99 -8.00 13.05 -7.52
CA PRO A 99 -6.84 13.75 -8.04
C PRO A 99 -5.66 13.81 -7.06
N LEU A 100 -5.89 13.57 -5.77
CA LEU A 100 -4.83 13.54 -4.75
C LEU A 100 -3.96 12.28 -4.85
N LEU A 101 -4.56 11.08 -4.99
CA LEU A 101 -3.80 9.86 -5.23
C LEU A 101 -3.10 9.92 -6.60
N GLY A 102 -3.75 10.50 -7.61
CA GLY A 102 -3.12 10.75 -8.91
C GLY A 102 -1.89 11.67 -8.84
N GLN A 103 -1.93 12.74 -8.06
CA GLN A 103 -0.79 13.66 -7.87
C GLN A 103 0.34 13.03 -7.05
N GLU A 104 0.03 12.29 -5.97
CA GLU A 104 1.04 11.59 -5.17
C GLU A 104 1.71 10.46 -5.96
N LEU A 105 0.94 9.68 -6.73
CA LEU A 105 1.49 8.67 -7.64
C LEU A 105 2.32 9.28 -8.77
N ALA A 106 1.93 10.44 -9.30
CA ALA A 106 2.73 11.16 -10.30
C ALA A 106 4.06 11.67 -9.75
N SER A 107 4.17 11.85 -8.42
CA SER A 107 5.40 12.28 -7.74
C SER A 107 6.36 11.11 -7.42
N MET A 108 5.90 9.87 -7.61
CA MET A 108 6.70 8.65 -7.46
C MET A 108 7.31 8.16 -8.78
N LYS A 109 7.13 8.90 -9.88
CA LYS A 109 7.80 8.66 -11.18
C LYS A 109 8.90 9.69 -11.41
#